data_AF-A0A7J9EUS2-F1
#
_entry.id   AF-A0A7J9EUS2-F1
#
_cell.length_a   1.000
_cell.length_b   1.000
_cell.length_c   1.000
_cell.angle_alpha   90.00
_cell.angle_beta   90.00
_cell.angle_gamma   90.00
#
_symmetry.space_group_name_H-M   'P 1'
#
loop_
_entity.id
_entity.type
_entity.pdbx_description
1 polymer ?
#
loop_
_entity_poly.entity_id
_entity_poly.type
_entity_poly.pdbx_seq_one_letter_code
_entity_poly.pdbx_strand_id
1 'polypeptide(L)'
;MKRMLNLGSEKELKKAIKVVDILAKEVIRQRRKMGFSTSNDLLSRFISTTNDETYLRDIHPNVVSTIRQEANRVIGENQELTSLEQMEDLHYLQATVYESMRLYPPIQFDSKFCQADDVLPDGSLLKRGTRVTYHPYAMGRMEEIWGEDCLEFKPERWVKEGGVFAPENPFKYPVFQGGFRVCLGKEMALVELKTVALSLLRTFQIELATAQHRTPRFSPGLTATFSGGLPVMVLERQ
;
A
#
# COMPACT_ATOMS: atom_id res chain seq x y z
N MET A 1 22.54 28.44 -9.52
CA MET A 1 23.44 28.12 -10.65
C MET A 1 23.92 26.67 -10.69
N LYS A 2 24.39 26.03 -9.60
CA LYS A 2 24.92 24.64 -9.63
C LYS A 2 23.94 23.57 -10.14
N ARG A 3 22.65 23.66 -9.78
CA ARG A 3 21.54 22.79 -10.25
C ARG A 3 21.29 22.88 -11.77
N MET A 4 21.48 24.08 -12.32
CA MET A 4 21.25 24.40 -13.74
C MET A 4 22.47 24.06 -14.61
N LEU A 5 23.67 24.08 -14.02
CA LEU A 5 24.93 23.79 -14.70
C LEU A 5 25.32 22.30 -14.68
N ASN A 6 24.55 21.47 -13.95
CA ASN A 6 24.79 20.02 -13.85
C ASN A 6 26.22 19.69 -13.36
N LEU A 7 26.64 20.32 -12.26
CA LEU A 7 27.99 20.21 -11.68
C LEU A 7 27.96 19.70 -10.24
N GLY A 8 29.00 18.97 -9.83
CA GLY A 8 29.15 18.41 -8.48
C GLY A 8 28.28 17.16 -8.25
N SER A 9 27.76 17.02 -7.03
CA SER A 9 27.00 15.85 -6.58
C SER A 9 25.77 15.51 -7.43
N GLU A 10 25.16 16.50 -8.10
CA GLU A 10 24.03 16.26 -8.99
C GLU A 10 24.44 15.67 -10.36
N LYS A 11 25.65 16.00 -10.83
CA LYS A 11 26.25 15.35 -12.01
C LYS A 11 26.59 13.90 -11.71
N GLU A 12 27.11 13.66 -10.50
CA GLU A 12 27.45 12.34 -10.01
C GLU A 12 26.19 11.50 -9.77
N LEU A 13 25.14 12.07 -9.17
CA LEU A 13 23.85 11.43 -9.02
C LEU A 13 23.21 11.10 -10.37
N LYS A 14 23.22 12.02 -11.35
CA LYS A 14 22.73 11.71 -12.70
C LYS A 14 23.57 10.67 -13.42
N LYS A 15 24.90 10.63 -13.19
CA LYS A 15 25.75 9.55 -13.72
C LYS A 15 25.41 8.21 -13.06
N ALA A 16 25.23 8.19 -11.74
CA ALA A 16 24.87 6.98 -11.00
C ALA A 16 23.48 6.46 -11.42
N ILE A 17 22.48 7.35 -11.49
CA ILE A 17 21.14 7.02 -12.00
C ILE A 17 21.24 6.48 -13.41
N LYS A 18 22.03 7.12 -14.30
CA LYS A 18 22.18 6.67 -15.69
C LYS A 18 22.89 5.31 -15.81
N VAL A 19 23.84 5.01 -14.92
CA VAL A 19 24.50 3.70 -14.84
C VAL A 19 23.51 2.64 -14.37
N VAL A 20 22.73 2.91 -13.33
CA VAL A 20 21.66 2.02 -12.84
C VAL A 20 20.61 1.79 -13.94
N ASP A 21 20.25 2.84 -14.68
CA ASP A 21 19.27 2.76 -15.76
C ASP A 21 19.75 1.90 -16.94
N ILE A 22 21.03 2.02 -17.30
CA ILE A 22 21.66 1.19 -18.33
C ILE A 22 21.72 -0.27 -17.89
N LEU A 23 22.10 -0.53 -16.63
CA LEU A 23 22.18 -1.88 -16.08
C LEU A 23 20.79 -2.53 -16.00
N ALA A 24 19.78 -1.80 -15.53
CA ALA A 24 18.40 -2.29 -15.46
C ALA A 24 17.86 -2.62 -16.86
N LYS A 25 18.07 -1.74 -17.84
CA LYS A 25 17.67 -1.97 -19.24
C LYS A 25 18.39 -3.17 -19.85
N GLU A 26 19.69 -3.35 -19.57
CA GLU A 26 20.45 -4.48 -20.08
C GLU A 26 19.98 -5.81 -19.48
N VAL A 27 19.67 -5.85 -18.18
CA VAL A 27 19.12 -7.05 -17.52
C VAL A 27 17.76 -7.44 -18.11
N ILE A 28 16.88 -6.46 -18.35
CA ILE A 28 15.56 -6.68 -18.99
C ILE A 28 15.75 -7.21 -20.42
N ARG A 29 16.67 -6.60 -21.19
CA ARG A 29 16.96 -6.98 -22.59
C ARG A 29 17.55 -8.39 -22.70
N GLN A 30 18.50 -8.74 -21.83
CA GLN A 30 19.12 -10.06 -21.77
C GLN A 30 18.06 -11.14 -21.49
N ARG A 31 17.17 -10.89 -20.53
CA ARG A 31 16.12 -11.84 -20.15
C ARG A 31 15.05 -12.03 -21.22
N ARG A 32 14.70 -10.99 -21.99
CA ARG A 32 13.80 -11.12 -23.14
C ARG A 32 14.43 -11.94 -24.28
N LYS A 33 15.73 -11.79 -24.54
CA LYS A 33 16.46 -12.59 -25.55
C LYS A 33 16.59 -14.07 -25.18
N MET A 34 16.66 -14.39 -23.89
CA MET A 34 16.77 -15.77 -23.41
C MET A 34 15.44 -16.56 -23.53
N GLY A 35 14.31 -15.88 -23.74
CA GLY A 35 12.98 -16.50 -23.83
C GLY A 35 12.47 -16.99 -22.46
N PHE A 36 11.16 -16.90 -22.23
CA PHE A 36 10.51 -17.17 -20.93
C PHE A 36 10.43 -18.65 -20.52
N SER A 37 11.28 -19.52 -21.07
CA SER A 37 11.02 -20.96 -21.07
C SER A 37 11.54 -21.73 -19.85
N THR A 38 12.32 -21.15 -18.92
CA THR A 38 12.90 -21.96 -17.83
C THR A 38 13.08 -21.27 -16.47
N SER A 39 12.76 -19.98 -16.31
CA SER A 39 12.89 -19.27 -15.02
C SER A 39 11.54 -18.70 -14.55
N ASN A 40 11.08 -19.15 -13.38
CA ASN A 40 9.80 -18.81 -12.76
C ASN A 40 9.86 -17.55 -11.88
N ASP A 41 10.74 -16.59 -12.17
CA ASP A 41 10.91 -15.43 -11.28
C ASP A 41 9.86 -14.32 -11.49
N LEU A 42 9.74 -13.51 -10.44
CA LEU A 42 8.76 -12.44 -10.22
C LEU A 42 8.78 -11.41 -11.37
N LEU A 43 9.99 -11.02 -11.78
CA LEU A 43 10.23 -10.07 -12.86
C LEU A 43 9.70 -10.60 -14.19
N SER A 44 9.84 -11.90 -14.44
CA SER A 44 9.41 -12.52 -15.69
C SER A 44 7.88 -12.52 -15.88
N ARG A 45 7.12 -12.71 -14.79
CA ARG A 45 5.64 -12.67 -14.79
C ARG A 45 5.07 -11.26 -14.85
N PHE A 46 5.79 -10.29 -14.28
CA PHE A 46 5.41 -8.88 -14.32
C PHE A 46 5.72 -8.25 -15.70
N ILE A 47 6.81 -8.65 -16.34
CA ILE A 47 7.16 -8.23 -17.72
C ILE A 47 6.16 -8.77 -18.76
N SER A 48 5.46 -9.88 -18.49
CA SER A 48 4.46 -10.42 -19.43
C SER A 48 3.07 -9.77 -19.31
N THR A 49 2.82 -9.00 -18.25
CA THR A 49 1.49 -8.39 -17.99
C THR A 49 1.42 -6.93 -18.45
N THR A 50 2.56 -6.29 -18.74
CA THR A 50 2.63 -4.90 -19.19
C THR A 50 3.87 -4.70 -20.06
N ASN A 51 3.71 -3.99 -21.18
CA ASN A 51 4.82 -3.63 -22.09
C ASN A 51 5.58 -2.36 -21.66
N ASP A 52 5.16 -1.71 -20.56
CA ASP A 52 5.80 -0.49 -20.07
C ASP A 52 6.95 -0.81 -19.11
N GLU A 53 8.17 -0.69 -19.61
CA GLU A 53 9.42 -0.96 -18.88
C GLU A 53 9.66 0.00 -17.71
N THR A 54 8.99 1.15 -17.67
CA THR A 54 9.14 2.17 -16.64
C THR A 54 8.36 1.80 -15.38
N TYR A 55 7.16 1.26 -15.56
CA TYR A 55 6.21 0.89 -14.50
C TYR A 55 6.73 -0.23 -13.57
N LEU A 56 7.43 -1.22 -14.13
CA LEU A 56 7.90 -2.40 -13.39
C LEU A 56 9.11 -2.13 -12.48
N ARG A 57 9.87 -1.07 -12.76
CA ARG A 57 11.01 -0.64 -11.96
C ARG A 57 10.58 0.10 -10.68
N ASP A 58 9.39 0.69 -10.69
CA ASP A 58 9.05 1.80 -9.79
C ASP A 58 8.03 1.46 -8.67
N ILE A 59 7.49 0.23 -8.54
CA ILE A 59 6.38 -0.04 -7.57
C ILE A 59 6.82 -0.63 -6.22
N HIS A 60 7.82 -1.52 -6.17
CA HIS A 60 8.22 -2.18 -4.91
C HIS A 60 9.44 -1.54 -4.19
N PRO A 61 10.45 -0.99 -4.91
CA PRO A 61 11.52 -0.23 -4.26
C PRO A 61 11.06 1.14 -3.75
N ASN A 62 10.03 1.74 -4.34
CA ASN A 62 9.66 3.14 -4.08
C ASN A 62 8.85 3.35 -2.80
N VAL A 63 7.85 2.51 -2.48
CA VAL A 63 7.04 2.72 -1.26
C VAL A 63 7.88 2.58 0.00
N VAL A 64 8.62 1.47 0.13
CA VAL A 64 9.47 1.22 1.31
C VAL A 64 10.60 2.24 1.41
N SER A 65 11.24 2.61 0.30
CA SER A 65 12.27 3.65 0.34
C SER A 65 11.71 5.03 0.67
N THR A 66 10.50 5.38 0.20
CA THR A 66 9.82 6.64 0.54
C THR A 66 9.45 6.69 2.01
N ILE A 67 8.93 5.60 2.59
CA ILE A 67 8.67 5.50 4.04
C ILE A 67 9.97 5.70 4.83
N ARG A 68 11.07 5.08 4.40
CA ARG A 68 12.38 5.26 5.06
C ARG A 68 12.89 6.69 4.96
N GLN A 69 12.76 7.33 3.80
CA GLN A 69 13.15 8.73 3.62
C GLN A 69 12.29 9.66 4.48
N GLU A 70 10.98 9.43 4.55
CA GLU A 70 10.07 10.13 5.46
C GLU A 70 10.49 9.96 6.91
N ALA A 71 10.75 8.71 7.34
CA ALA A 71 11.19 8.39 8.69
C ALA A 71 12.52 9.07 9.05
N ASN A 72 13.50 9.09 8.13
CA ASN A 72 14.78 9.77 8.34
C ASN A 72 14.58 11.29 8.49
N ARG A 73 13.65 11.88 7.73
CA ARG A 73 13.33 13.32 7.81
C ARG A 73 12.63 13.69 9.12
N VAL A 74 11.69 12.88 9.58
CA VAL A 74 10.82 13.19 10.74
C VAL A 74 11.48 12.80 12.07
N ILE A 75 12.17 11.66 12.09
CA ILE A 75 12.67 11.03 13.33
C ILE A 75 14.20 11.15 13.43
N GLY A 76 14.89 11.27 12.29
CA GLY A 76 16.35 11.16 12.23
C GLY A 76 16.81 9.71 12.03
N GLU A 77 18.05 9.52 11.58
CA GLU A 77 18.58 8.22 11.18
C GLU A 77 18.87 7.29 12.38
N ASN A 78 19.33 7.85 13.50
CA ASN A 78 19.89 7.09 14.64
C ASN A 78 18.99 7.08 15.89
N GLN A 79 17.76 7.57 15.78
CA GLN A 79 16.83 7.58 16.91
C GLN A 79 15.98 6.29 16.90
N GLU A 80 16.10 5.49 17.96
CA GLU A 80 15.40 4.21 18.09
C GLU A 80 13.91 4.37 18.45
N LEU A 81 13.58 5.34 19.31
CA LEU A 81 12.23 5.56 19.81
C LEU A 81 11.55 6.70 19.06
N THR A 82 10.35 6.42 18.52
CA THR A 82 9.52 7.44 17.86
C THR A 82 8.50 7.99 18.85
N SER A 83 8.46 9.31 19.03
CA SER A 83 7.42 9.96 19.87
C SER A 83 6.06 9.95 19.17
N LEU A 84 4.97 10.12 19.94
CA LEU A 84 3.62 10.17 19.35
C LEU A 84 3.46 11.34 18.37
N GLU A 85 4.02 12.51 18.70
CA GLU A 85 4.03 13.70 17.83
C GLU A 85 4.73 13.40 16.50
N GLN A 86 5.90 12.78 16.54
CA GLN A 86 6.60 12.34 15.32
C GLN A 86 5.81 11.29 14.54
N MET A 87 5.06 10.42 15.22
CA MET A 87 4.20 9.45 14.55
C MET A 87 3.09 10.15 13.76
N GLU A 88 2.55 11.28 14.22
CA GLU A 88 1.53 12.04 13.49
C GLU A 88 2.06 12.60 12.15
N ASP A 89 3.34 12.98 12.11
CA ASP A 89 4.02 13.55 10.94
C ASP A 89 4.45 12.51 9.87
N LEU A 90 4.30 11.20 10.15
CA LEU A 90 4.56 10.12 9.19
C LEU A 90 3.35 9.94 8.24
N HIS A 91 3.12 10.92 7.38
CA HIS A 91 1.97 11.01 6.48
C HIS A 91 1.97 9.95 5.38
N TYR A 92 3.11 9.68 4.76
CA TYR A 92 3.22 8.68 3.69
C TYR A 92 3.10 7.26 4.22
N LEU A 93 3.66 6.98 5.42
CA LEU A 93 3.39 5.72 6.12
C LEU A 93 1.90 5.56 6.42
N GLN A 94 1.23 6.62 6.87
CA GLN A 94 -0.22 6.59 7.12
C GLN A 94 -1.02 6.33 5.83
N ALA A 95 -0.66 7.01 4.74
CA ALA A 95 -1.23 6.78 3.42
C ALA A 95 -1.06 5.31 2.97
N THR A 96 0.12 4.74 3.20
CA THR A 96 0.42 3.33 2.90
C THR A 96 -0.45 2.37 3.71
N VAL A 97 -0.64 2.65 5.01
CA VAL A 97 -1.51 1.87 5.89
C VAL A 97 -2.98 1.92 5.43
N TYR A 98 -3.48 3.11 5.07
CA TYR A 98 -4.85 3.26 4.55
C TYR A 98 -5.03 2.56 3.20
N GLU A 99 -4.06 2.68 2.29
CA GLU A 99 -4.13 2.01 1.00
C GLU A 99 -4.09 0.49 1.13
N SER A 100 -3.28 -0.02 2.06
CA SER A 100 -3.23 -1.44 2.39
C SER A 100 -4.59 -1.93 2.87
N MET A 101 -5.22 -1.22 3.80
CA MET A 101 -6.54 -1.59 4.31
C MET A 101 -7.69 -1.34 3.32
N ARG A 102 -7.54 -0.44 2.34
CA ARG A 102 -8.54 -0.29 1.25
C ARG A 102 -8.62 -1.57 0.42
N LEU A 103 -7.48 -2.11 0.04
CA LEU A 103 -7.41 -3.36 -0.72
C LEU A 103 -7.61 -4.58 0.19
N TYR A 104 -7.08 -4.58 1.40
CA TYR A 104 -7.09 -5.74 2.30
C TYR A 104 -7.63 -5.36 3.68
N PRO A 105 -8.91 -4.99 3.78
CA PRO A 105 -9.50 -4.60 5.06
C PRO A 105 -9.56 -5.80 6.01
N PRO A 106 -9.29 -5.61 7.32
CA PRO A 106 -9.45 -6.66 8.32
C PRO A 106 -10.87 -7.24 8.35
N ILE A 107 -11.89 -6.39 8.26
CA ILE A 107 -13.30 -6.78 8.19
C ILE A 107 -13.78 -6.60 6.74
N GLN A 108 -14.16 -7.70 6.09
CA GLN A 108 -14.42 -7.69 4.65
C GLN A 108 -15.82 -7.25 4.29
N PHE A 109 -16.79 -7.57 5.16
CA PHE A 109 -18.18 -7.18 5.09
C PHE A 109 -18.73 -6.97 6.49
N ASP A 110 -19.70 -6.08 6.61
CA ASP A 110 -20.38 -5.78 7.86
C ASP A 110 -21.88 -5.63 7.60
N SER A 111 -22.69 -5.98 8.58
CA SER A 111 -24.15 -5.99 8.45
C SER A 111 -24.84 -5.23 9.56
N LYS A 112 -25.87 -4.49 9.18
CA LYS A 112 -26.84 -3.86 10.09
C LYS A 112 -28.23 -4.48 9.84
N PHE A 113 -29.12 -4.34 10.83
CA PHE A 113 -30.49 -4.85 10.75
C PHE A 113 -31.47 -3.70 10.92
N CYS A 114 -32.46 -3.63 10.04
CA CYS A 114 -33.47 -2.58 10.05
C CYS A 114 -34.36 -2.71 11.31
N GLN A 115 -34.43 -1.67 12.14
CA GLN A 115 -35.25 -1.68 13.35
C GLN A 115 -36.74 -1.39 13.08
N ALA A 116 -37.02 -0.71 11.97
CA ALA A 116 -38.33 -0.42 11.44
C ALA A 116 -38.29 -0.51 9.90
N ASP A 117 -39.45 -0.45 9.26
CA ASP A 117 -39.53 -0.27 7.81
C ASP A 117 -38.87 1.05 7.41
N ASP A 118 -38.15 1.07 6.29
CA ASP A 118 -37.35 2.22 5.83
C ASP A 118 -37.23 2.24 4.30
N VAL A 119 -36.66 3.30 3.74
CA VAL A 119 -36.43 3.46 2.30
C VAL A 119 -34.99 3.92 2.07
N LEU A 120 -34.24 3.18 1.26
CA LEU A 120 -32.88 3.56 0.86
C LEU A 120 -32.89 4.79 -0.07
N PRO A 121 -31.75 5.50 -0.21
CA PRO A 121 -31.67 6.69 -1.07
C PRO A 121 -32.04 6.47 -2.54
N ASP A 122 -31.95 5.24 -3.03
CA ASP A 122 -32.35 4.84 -4.39
C ASP A 122 -33.86 4.53 -4.52
N GLY A 123 -34.62 4.64 -3.43
CA GLY A 123 -36.04 4.30 -3.36
C GLY A 123 -36.34 2.85 -2.97
N SER A 124 -35.32 2.01 -2.74
CA SER A 124 -35.53 0.61 -2.35
C SER A 124 -36.17 0.50 -0.96
N LEU A 125 -37.29 -0.23 -0.87
CA LEU A 125 -38.03 -0.44 0.38
C LEU A 125 -37.36 -1.52 1.25
N LEU A 126 -37.13 -1.21 2.52
CA LEU A 126 -36.62 -2.13 3.52
C LEU A 126 -37.71 -2.42 4.55
N LYS A 127 -37.88 -3.70 4.90
CA LYS A 127 -38.75 -4.12 5.99
C LYS A 127 -37.98 -4.23 7.29
N ARG A 128 -38.67 -4.06 8.41
CA ARG A 128 -38.13 -4.36 9.73
C ARG A 128 -37.52 -5.77 9.75
N GLY A 129 -36.33 -5.88 10.30
CA GLY A 129 -35.56 -7.13 10.38
C GLY A 129 -34.70 -7.44 9.15
N THR A 130 -34.85 -6.70 8.05
CA THR A 130 -33.97 -6.87 6.88
C THR A 130 -32.51 -6.62 7.24
N ARG A 131 -31.64 -7.57 6.89
CA ARG A 131 -30.20 -7.46 7.01
C ARG A 131 -29.64 -6.67 5.82
N VAL A 132 -29.04 -5.53 6.08
CA VAL A 132 -28.34 -4.71 5.10
C VAL A 132 -26.85 -4.91 5.29
N THR A 133 -26.15 -5.34 4.24
CA THR A 133 -24.72 -5.67 4.28
C THR A 133 -23.98 -4.80 3.28
N TYR A 134 -22.89 -4.18 3.73
CA TYR A 134 -21.93 -3.54 2.85
C TYR A 134 -20.61 -4.29 2.92
N HIS A 135 -19.82 -4.21 1.84
CA HIS A 135 -18.67 -5.08 1.65
C HIS A 135 -17.41 -4.23 1.41
N PRO A 136 -16.74 -3.71 2.47
CA PRO A 136 -15.54 -2.88 2.33
C PRO A 136 -14.50 -3.45 1.36
N TYR A 137 -14.29 -4.78 1.36
CA TYR A 137 -13.36 -5.44 0.44
C TYR A 137 -13.73 -5.23 -1.05
N ALA A 138 -15.01 -5.31 -1.39
CA ALA A 138 -15.50 -5.10 -2.75
C ALA A 138 -15.52 -3.59 -3.08
N MET A 139 -16.06 -2.77 -2.16
CA MET A 139 -16.12 -1.31 -2.31
C MET A 139 -14.75 -0.69 -2.54
N GLY A 140 -13.71 -1.22 -1.89
CA GLY A 140 -12.33 -0.80 -2.12
C GLY A 140 -11.88 -0.98 -3.56
N ARG A 141 -12.48 -1.86 -4.36
CA ARG A 141 -12.09 -2.20 -5.75
C ARG A 141 -13.10 -1.79 -6.81
N MET A 142 -14.09 -0.98 -6.44
CA MET A 142 -15.10 -0.51 -7.39
C MET A 142 -14.58 0.71 -8.13
N GLU A 143 -14.55 0.62 -9.46
CA GLU A 143 -14.16 1.73 -10.35
C GLU A 143 -15.05 2.96 -10.14
N GLU A 144 -16.36 2.78 -9.94
CA GLU A 144 -17.29 3.87 -9.64
C GLU A 144 -16.92 4.67 -8.38
N ILE A 145 -16.24 4.03 -7.41
CA ILE A 145 -15.85 4.66 -6.14
C ILE A 145 -14.42 5.21 -6.20
N TRP A 146 -13.49 4.48 -6.84
CA TRP A 146 -12.05 4.72 -6.77
C TRP A 146 -11.39 5.10 -8.10
N GLY A 147 -12.13 5.09 -9.21
CA GLY A 147 -11.64 5.34 -10.56
C GLY A 147 -10.96 4.12 -11.20
N GLU A 148 -10.44 4.32 -12.41
CA GLU A 148 -9.81 3.26 -13.22
C GLU A 148 -8.62 2.59 -12.50
N ASP A 149 -7.92 3.33 -11.63
CA ASP A 149 -6.79 2.83 -10.84
C ASP A 149 -7.20 2.10 -9.54
N CYS A 150 -8.48 1.71 -9.40
CA CYS A 150 -9.02 1.10 -8.18
C CYS A 150 -8.35 -0.22 -7.76
N LEU A 151 -7.69 -0.92 -8.69
CA LEU A 151 -6.96 -2.16 -8.38
C LEU A 151 -5.47 -1.93 -8.07
N GLU A 152 -4.97 -0.72 -8.29
CA GLU A 152 -3.57 -0.37 -8.03
C GLU A 152 -3.34 -0.07 -6.55
N PHE A 153 -2.19 -0.49 -6.01
CA PHE A 153 -1.74 -0.05 -4.70
C PHE A 153 -1.01 1.29 -4.85
N LYS A 154 -1.69 2.39 -4.50
CA LYS A 154 -1.23 3.76 -4.74
C LYS A 154 -1.42 4.63 -3.50
N PRO A 155 -0.48 4.62 -2.53
CA PRO A 155 -0.55 5.45 -1.32
C PRO A 155 -0.77 6.94 -1.62
N GLU A 156 -0.27 7.42 -2.74
CA GLU A 156 -0.37 8.81 -3.19
C GLU A 156 -1.81 9.31 -3.30
N ARG A 157 -2.80 8.43 -3.47
CA ARG A 157 -4.22 8.84 -3.50
C ARG A 157 -4.70 9.47 -2.18
N TRP A 158 -4.00 9.19 -1.08
CA TRP A 158 -4.30 9.70 0.25
C TRP A 158 -3.48 10.94 0.60
N VAL A 159 -2.63 11.41 -0.30
CA VAL A 159 -1.68 12.50 -0.07
C VAL A 159 -2.10 13.71 -0.89
N LYS A 160 -2.34 14.84 -0.21
CA LYS A 160 -2.70 16.12 -0.85
C LYS A 160 -1.48 16.99 -1.11
N GLU A 161 -1.70 18.16 -1.72
CA GLU A 161 -0.67 19.18 -1.89
C GLU A 161 0.10 19.43 -0.58
N GLY A 162 1.43 19.46 -0.68
CA GLY A 162 2.31 19.57 0.48
C GLY A 162 2.75 18.24 1.10
N GLY A 163 2.26 17.09 0.60
CA GLY A 163 2.69 15.78 1.10
C GLY A 163 1.96 15.33 2.38
N VAL A 164 0.84 15.97 2.70
CA VAL A 164 0.07 15.72 3.93
C VAL A 164 -1.00 14.67 3.68
N PHE A 165 -1.12 13.72 4.61
CA PHE A 165 -2.17 12.71 4.57
C PHE A 165 -3.55 13.34 4.74
N ALA A 166 -4.49 12.94 3.90
CA ALA A 166 -5.88 13.35 3.99
C ALA A 166 -6.80 12.12 3.80
N PRO A 167 -7.60 11.75 4.81
CA PRO A 167 -8.50 10.63 4.69
C PRO A 167 -9.68 10.97 3.76
N GLU A 168 -10.19 9.94 3.11
CA GLU A 168 -11.45 9.99 2.37
C GLU A 168 -12.67 9.99 3.31
N ASN A 169 -13.83 10.27 2.74
CA ASN A 169 -15.11 10.14 3.43
C ASN A 169 -15.26 8.72 4.05
N PRO A 170 -15.66 8.58 5.34
CA PRO A 170 -15.84 7.27 5.99
C PRO A 170 -16.85 6.34 5.30
N PHE A 171 -17.79 6.86 4.50
CA PHE A 171 -18.73 6.06 3.71
C PHE A 171 -18.14 5.61 2.36
N LYS A 172 -17.11 6.31 1.86
CA LYS A 172 -16.28 5.89 0.71
C LYS A 172 -15.22 4.86 1.14
N TYR A 173 -14.66 5.05 2.34
CA TYR A 173 -13.66 4.17 2.96
C TYR A 173 -14.17 3.64 4.33
N PRO A 174 -15.05 2.62 4.34
CA PRO A 174 -15.73 2.18 5.56
C PRO A 174 -14.95 1.17 6.41
N VAL A 175 -13.61 1.15 6.32
CA VAL A 175 -12.77 0.19 7.08
C VAL A 175 -12.93 0.38 8.59
N PHE A 176 -13.03 1.63 9.04
CA PHE A 176 -13.29 1.97 10.44
C PHE A 176 -14.77 2.32 10.70
N GLN A 177 -15.68 1.88 9.83
CA GLN A 177 -17.11 2.22 9.85
C GLN A 177 -17.34 3.75 9.68
N GLY A 178 -18.61 4.18 9.76
CA GLY A 178 -19.00 5.58 9.70
C GLY A 178 -20.17 5.90 10.65
N GLY A 179 -20.44 7.19 10.83
CA GLY A 179 -21.52 7.69 11.70
C GLY A 179 -21.36 7.28 13.16
N PHE A 180 -22.47 7.02 13.85
CA PHE A 180 -22.51 6.68 15.28
C PHE A 180 -21.78 5.38 15.66
N ARG A 181 -21.42 4.54 14.67
CA ARG A 181 -20.75 3.26 14.89
C ARG A 181 -19.31 3.27 14.38
N VAL A 182 -18.72 4.46 14.20
CA VAL A 182 -17.29 4.61 13.92
C VAL A 182 -16.46 3.85 14.95
N CYS A 183 -15.40 3.19 14.51
CA CYS A 183 -14.54 2.39 15.37
C CYS A 183 -13.86 3.27 16.43
N LEU A 184 -14.20 3.03 17.70
CA LEU A 184 -13.60 3.74 18.83
C LEU A 184 -12.08 3.51 18.92
N GLY A 185 -11.60 2.35 18.47
CA GLY A 185 -10.17 1.98 18.49
C GLY A 185 -9.37 2.48 17.28
N LYS A 186 -9.95 3.29 16.38
CA LYS A 186 -9.31 3.71 15.12
C LYS A 186 -7.93 4.33 15.34
N GLU A 187 -7.83 5.34 16.20
CA GLU A 187 -6.57 6.09 16.39
C GLU A 187 -5.49 5.22 17.06
N MET A 188 -5.86 4.42 18.05
CA MET A 188 -4.95 3.46 18.69
C MET A 188 -4.43 2.43 17.68
N ALA A 189 -5.31 1.84 16.87
CA ALA A 189 -4.91 0.86 15.85
C ALA A 189 -3.96 1.46 14.81
N LEU A 190 -4.16 2.73 14.41
CA LEU A 190 -3.27 3.41 13.47
C LEU A 190 -1.88 3.64 14.08
N VAL A 191 -1.80 4.05 15.35
CA VAL A 191 -0.52 4.21 16.04
C VAL A 191 0.21 2.87 16.13
N GLU A 192 -0.47 1.80 16.53
CA GLU A 192 0.12 0.45 16.64
C GLU A 192 0.62 -0.06 15.27
N LEU A 193 -0.21 0.03 14.23
CA LEU A 193 0.16 -0.39 12.87
C LEU A 193 1.36 0.38 12.35
N LYS A 194 1.36 1.71 12.49
CA LYS A 194 2.48 2.55 12.06
C LYS A 194 3.74 2.19 12.85
N THR A 195 3.64 1.97 14.16
CA THR A 195 4.79 1.64 15.02
C THR A 195 5.45 0.34 14.59
N VAL A 196 4.65 -0.72 14.42
CA VAL A 196 5.15 -2.03 14.00
C VAL A 196 5.72 -1.97 12.59
N ALA A 197 4.99 -1.36 11.64
CA ALA A 197 5.45 -1.25 10.25
C ALA A 197 6.75 -0.45 10.16
N LEU A 198 6.84 0.69 10.84
CA LEU A 198 8.03 1.54 10.85
C LEU A 198 9.24 0.80 11.43
N SER A 199 9.08 0.15 12.58
CA SER A 199 10.15 -0.63 13.22
C SER A 199 10.68 -1.71 12.28
N LEU A 200 9.78 -2.48 11.66
CA LEU A 200 10.17 -3.51 10.70
C LEU A 200 10.88 -2.95 9.47
N LEU A 201 10.34 -1.87 8.89
CA LEU A 201 10.86 -1.31 7.64
C LEU A 201 12.18 -0.54 7.83
N ARG A 202 12.43 0.05 9.00
CA ARG A 202 13.71 0.72 9.31
C ARG A 202 14.83 -0.29 9.55
N THR A 203 14.55 -1.36 10.28
CA THR A 203 15.56 -2.32 10.74
C THR A 203 15.84 -3.42 9.72
N PHE A 204 14.81 -3.87 9.00
CA PHE A 204 14.91 -5.07 8.17
C PHE A 204 14.65 -4.79 6.70
N GLN A 205 15.29 -5.59 5.86
CA GLN A 205 14.88 -5.86 4.49
C GLN A 205 14.02 -7.12 4.51
N ILE A 206 12.77 -6.97 4.10
CA ILE A 206 11.76 -8.04 4.11
C ILE A 206 11.45 -8.40 2.66
N GLU A 207 11.63 -9.67 2.33
CA GLU A 207 11.42 -10.21 0.98
C GLU A 207 10.53 -11.45 1.06
N LEU A 208 9.75 -11.74 0.03
CA LEU A 208 8.95 -12.97 0.01
C LEU A 208 9.87 -14.19 -0.08
N ALA A 209 9.64 -15.21 0.75
CA ALA A 209 10.55 -16.36 0.86
C ALA A 209 10.47 -17.35 -0.30
N THR A 210 9.43 -17.29 -1.15
CA THR A 210 9.26 -18.23 -2.26
C THR A 210 9.40 -17.54 -3.60
N ALA A 211 10.37 -17.98 -4.41
CA ALA A 211 10.55 -17.58 -5.81
C ALA A 211 9.35 -17.95 -6.71
N GLN A 212 8.50 -18.88 -6.25
CA GLN A 212 7.23 -19.21 -6.89
C GLN A 212 6.14 -18.33 -6.28
N HIS A 213 5.85 -17.23 -6.97
CA HIS A 213 4.78 -16.27 -6.71
C HIS A 213 3.41 -16.94 -6.68
N ARG A 214 3.08 -17.58 -5.56
CA ARG A 214 1.68 -17.79 -5.23
C ARG A 214 1.15 -16.42 -4.85
N THR A 215 0.28 -15.88 -5.69
CA THR A 215 -0.54 -14.72 -5.33
C THR A 215 -1.14 -15.01 -3.96
N PRO A 216 -0.90 -14.16 -2.94
CA PRO A 216 -1.43 -14.38 -1.61
C PRO A 216 -2.94 -14.60 -1.70
N ARG A 217 -3.39 -15.77 -1.26
CA ARG A 217 -4.81 -16.12 -1.32
C ARG A 217 -5.48 -15.61 -0.07
N PHE A 218 -6.37 -14.66 -0.26
CA PHE A 218 -7.15 -14.12 0.83
C PHE A 218 -8.06 -15.21 1.43
N SER A 219 -8.02 -15.35 2.74
CA SER A 219 -8.87 -16.27 3.50
C SER A 219 -9.86 -15.45 4.34
N PRO A 220 -11.17 -15.56 4.10
CA PRO A 220 -12.16 -14.91 4.94
C PRO A 220 -12.22 -15.59 6.32
N GLY A 221 -12.58 -14.81 7.33
CA GLY A 221 -12.70 -15.21 8.73
C GLY A 221 -13.33 -14.07 9.53
N LEU A 222 -13.26 -14.10 10.86
CA LEU A 222 -13.63 -12.93 11.68
C LEU A 222 -12.78 -11.71 11.28
N THR A 223 -11.51 -11.96 10.99
CA THR A 223 -10.61 -11.03 10.30
C THR A 223 -10.00 -11.68 9.07
N ALA A 224 -9.60 -10.84 8.12
CA ALA A 224 -8.86 -11.21 6.93
C ALA A 224 -7.49 -11.79 7.24
N THR A 225 -7.17 -12.92 6.62
CA THR A 225 -5.83 -13.51 6.69
C THR A 225 -5.39 -14.02 5.32
N PHE A 226 -4.12 -14.43 5.20
CA PHE A 226 -3.64 -15.15 4.03
C PHE A 226 -3.72 -16.66 4.27
N SER A 227 -4.35 -17.37 3.33
CA SER A 227 -4.42 -18.84 3.31
C SER A 227 -3.00 -19.41 3.21
N GLY A 228 -2.58 -20.14 4.25
CA GLY A 228 -1.24 -20.71 4.35
C GLY A 228 -0.15 -19.72 4.81
N GLY A 229 -0.55 -18.53 5.28
CA GLY A 229 0.37 -17.48 5.73
C GLY A 229 1.07 -16.74 4.59
N LEU A 230 2.00 -15.86 4.95
CA LEU A 230 2.86 -15.11 4.04
C LEU A 230 4.32 -15.30 4.43
N PRO A 231 4.99 -16.37 3.94
CA PRO A 231 6.39 -16.63 4.26
C PRO A 231 7.31 -15.53 3.73
N VAL A 232 8.14 -14.97 4.60
CA VAL A 232 9.10 -13.91 4.26
C VAL A 232 10.50 -14.26 4.76
N MET A 233 11.50 -13.82 4.01
CA MET A 233 12.89 -13.71 4.45
C MET A 233 13.07 -12.34 5.09
N VAL A 234 13.69 -12.33 6.26
CA VAL A 234 14.00 -11.11 7.02
C VAL A 234 15.51 -11.01 7.12
N LEU A 235 16.06 -9.94 6.56
CA LEU A 235 17.49 -9.64 6.56
C LEU A 235 17.72 -8.36 7.35
N GLU A 236 18.65 -8.37 8.29
CA GLU A 236 19.06 -7.16 8.99
C GLU A 236 19.72 -6.18 8.00
N ARG A 237 19.37 -4.90 8.10
CA ARG A 237 19.97 -3.86 7.27
C ARG A 237 21.32 -3.45 7.85
N GLN A 238 22.35 -3.42 7.00
CA GLN A 238 23.64 -2.80 7.30
C GLN A 238 23.56 -1.27 7.18
#